data_AF-A0A833G6A2-F1
#
_entry.id   AF-A0A833G6A2-F1
#
_cell.length_a   1.000
_cell.length_b   1.000
_cell.length_c   1.000
_cell.angle_alpha   90.00
_cell.angle_beta   90.00
_cell.angle_gamma   90.00
#
_symmetry.space_group_name_H-M   'P 1'
#
loop_
_entity.id
_entity.type
_entity.pdbx_description
1 polymer ?
#
loop_
_entity_poly.entity_id
_entity_poly.type
_entity_poly.pdbx_seq_one_letter_code
_entity_poly.pdbx_strand_id
1 'polypeptide(L)'
;GCAVAGPLAGFLHLHELSVDLRHGRRGVGAALVGAVVEAARDAGLEGVSLSTFRFVPFNRPFYERLGFCELAPGDAPPALRDAFLREVPQGIDMKDRLLMVRRIPDGNAS
;
A
#
# COMPACT_ATOMS: atom_id res chain seq x y z
N GLY A 1 -2.86 16.55 3.99
CA GLY A 1 -2.24 15.23 4.20
C GLY A 1 -1.21 15.02 3.12
N CYS A 2 -0.30 14.08 3.32
CA CYS A 2 0.72 13.70 2.34
C CYS A 2 0.73 12.18 2.15
N ALA A 3 1.19 11.76 0.97
CA ALA A 3 1.56 10.39 0.68
C ALA A 3 2.97 10.40 0.10
N VAL A 4 3.84 9.50 0.57
CA VAL A 4 5.19 9.31 0.04
C VAL A 4 5.23 7.92 -0.57
N ALA A 5 5.56 7.84 -1.85
CA ALA A 5 5.63 6.58 -2.57
C ALA A 5 6.79 6.56 -3.57
N GLY A 6 7.33 5.37 -3.85
CA GLY A 6 8.46 5.17 -4.77
C GLY A 6 8.38 3.83 -5.51
N PRO A 7 8.92 3.73 -6.73
CA PRO A 7 8.91 2.47 -7.49
C PRO A 7 9.68 1.37 -6.75
N LEU A 8 9.09 0.18 -6.69
CA LEU A 8 9.68 -1.01 -6.07
C LEU A 8 9.10 -2.27 -6.70
N ALA A 9 9.96 -3.05 -7.37
CA ALA A 9 9.63 -4.38 -7.88
C ALA A 9 8.36 -4.44 -8.75
N GLY A 10 8.20 -3.50 -9.68
CA GLY A 10 7.00 -3.43 -10.55
C GLY A 10 5.81 -2.71 -9.92
N PHE A 11 5.86 -2.34 -8.63
CA PHE A 11 4.82 -1.58 -7.94
C PHE A 11 5.26 -0.15 -7.63
N LEU A 12 4.32 0.73 -7.37
CA LEU A 12 4.57 1.96 -6.62
C LEU A 12 4.32 1.67 -5.13
N HIS A 13 5.38 1.64 -4.32
CA HIS A 13 5.27 1.32 -2.91
C HIS A 13 4.95 2.56 -2.08
N LEU A 14 3.84 2.55 -1.35
CA LEU A 14 3.40 3.61 -0.45
C LEU A 14 4.11 3.46 0.91
N HIS A 15 5.13 4.28 1.14
CA HIS A 15 5.93 4.28 2.37
C HIS A 15 5.25 5.00 3.54
N GLU A 16 4.59 6.12 3.25
CA GLU A 16 3.94 6.94 4.28
C GLU A 16 2.62 7.49 3.77
N LEU A 17 1.61 7.46 4.65
CA LEU A 17 0.34 8.15 4.46
C LEU A 17 0.01 8.91 5.75
N SER A 18 0.08 10.24 5.69
CA SER A 18 -0.24 11.11 6.81
C SER A 18 -1.44 11.99 6.48
N VAL A 19 -2.47 11.92 7.33
CA VAL A 19 -3.66 12.75 7.23
C VAL A 19 -3.72 13.60 8.50
N ASP A 20 -3.71 14.92 8.36
CA ASP A 20 -3.93 15.80 9.51
C ASP A 20 -5.37 15.61 10.01
N LEU A 21 -5.48 14.96 11.17
CA LEU A 21 -6.75 14.58 11.78
C LEU A 21 -7.56 15.80 12.26
N ARG A 22 -6.91 16.98 12.41
CA ARG A 22 -7.54 18.21 12.93
C ARG A 22 -8.53 18.85 11.95
N HIS A 23 -8.61 18.37 10.71
CA HIS A 23 -9.54 18.87 9.68
C HIS A 23 -10.53 17.82 9.14
N GLY A 24 -10.69 16.69 9.85
CA GLY A 24 -11.81 15.76 9.66
C GLY A 24 -11.65 14.71 8.55
N ARG A 25 -12.28 13.55 8.76
CA ARG A 25 -12.29 12.33 7.92
C ARG A 25 -13.08 12.51 6.59
N ARG A 26 -12.80 13.55 5.81
CA ARG A 26 -13.51 13.90 4.57
C ARG A 26 -12.99 13.17 3.32
N GLY A 27 -12.60 11.91 3.47
CA GLY A 27 -12.07 11.12 2.34
C GLY A 27 -10.65 11.49 1.89
N VAL A 28 -9.93 12.37 2.61
CA VAL A 28 -8.54 12.78 2.25
C VAL A 28 -7.61 11.59 2.10
N GLY A 29 -7.67 10.61 3.01
CA GLY A 29 -6.86 9.40 2.90
C GLY A 29 -7.17 8.60 1.63
N ALA A 30 -8.45 8.46 1.29
CA ALA A 30 -8.87 7.77 0.06
C ALA A 30 -8.43 8.54 -1.19
N ALA A 31 -8.50 9.87 -1.18
CA ALA A 31 -8.03 10.71 -2.27
C ALA A 31 -6.51 10.64 -2.47
N LEU A 32 -5.73 10.64 -1.38
CA LEU A 32 -4.28 10.48 -1.43
C LEU A 32 -3.88 9.11 -1.98
N VAL A 33 -4.51 8.03 -1.49
CA VAL A 33 -4.26 6.68 -2.04
C VAL A 33 -4.70 6.60 -3.50
N GLY A 34 -5.82 7.22 -3.86
CA GLY A 34 -6.26 7.33 -5.25
C GLY A 34 -5.22 8.00 -6.15
N ALA A 35 -4.63 9.12 -5.72
CA ALA A 35 -3.57 9.79 -6.46
C ALA A 35 -2.33 8.91 -6.64
N VAL A 36 -1.96 8.11 -5.64
CA VAL A 36 -0.85 7.14 -5.75
C VAL A 36 -1.19 6.02 -6.75
N VAL A 37 -2.43 5.55 -6.77
CA VAL A 37 -2.88 4.54 -7.75
C VAL A 37 -2.84 5.08 -9.19
N GLU A 38 -3.29 6.32 -9.40
CA GLU A 38 -3.21 6.95 -10.73
C GLU A 38 -1.75 7.17 -11.15
N ALA A 39 -0.88 7.63 -10.23
CA ALA A 39 0.55 7.76 -10.51
C ALA A 39 1.21 6.40 -10.88
N ALA A 40 0.80 5.30 -10.24
CA ALA A 40 1.26 3.96 -10.62
C ALA A 40 0.77 3.56 -12.02
N ARG A 41 -0.47 3.90 -12.38
CA ARG A 41 -1.03 3.66 -13.73
C ARG A 41 -0.24 4.43 -14.78
N ASP A 42 -0.04 5.73 -14.56
CA ASP A 42 0.66 6.61 -15.50
C ASP A 42 2.12 6.18 -15.72
N ALA A 43 2.73 5.58 -14.69
CA ALA A 43 4.07 5.00 -14.76
C ALA A 43 4.13 3.59 -15.39
N GLY A 44 2.98 3.01 -15.78
CA GLY A 44 2.91 1.65 -16.35
C GLY A 44 3.31 0.55 -15.37
N LEU A 45 3.12 0.78 -14.07
CA LEU A 45 3.44 -0.17 -13.01
C LEU A 45 2.29 -1.16 -12.80
N GLU A 46 2.62 -2.36 -12.29
CA GLU A 46 1.65 -3.44 -12.00
C GLU A 46 0.61 -3.03 -10.96
N GLY A 47 0.91 -2.03 -10.13
CA GLY A 47 -0.01 -1.53 -9.14
C GLY A 47 0.66 -0.76 -8.00
N VAL A 48 -0.02 -0.73 -6.85
CA VAL A 48 0.47 -0.10 -5.62
C VAL A 48 0.68 -1.18 -4.56
N SER A 49 1.76 -1.07 -3.80
CA SER A 49 2.02 -1.92 -2.62
C SER A 49 2.18 -1.08 -1.37
N LEU A 50 1.94 -1.66 -0.19
CA LEU A 50 2.18 -1.02 1.10
C LEU A 50 2.40 -2.06 2.20
N SER A 51 3.02 -1.64 3.30
CA SER A 51 2.97 -2.39 4.56
C SER A 51 2.16 -1.66 5.62
N THR A 52 1.42 -2.40 6.44
CA THR A 52 0.63 -1.82 7.54
C THR A 52 0.53 -2.79 8.73
N PHE A 53 0.00 -2.31 9.86
CA PHE A 53 -0.22 -3.15 11.05
C PHE A 53 -1.55 -3.91 10.98
N ARG A 54 -1.52 -5.20 11.34
CA ARG A 54 -2.68 -6.09 11.41
C ARG A 54 -3.63 -5.71 12.54
N PHE A 55 -3.10 -5.34 13.71
CA PHE A 55 -3.89 -5.11 14.92
C PHE A 55 -4.59 -3.75 14.98
N VAL A 56 -4.26 -2.82 14.07
CA VAL A 56 -4.92 -1.51 13.99
C VAL A 56 -6.25 -1.68 13.26
N PRO A 57 -7.42 -1.59 13.96
CA PRO A 57 -8.69 -2.11 13.42
C PRO A 57 -9.17 -1.44 12.14
N PHE A 58 -8.71 -0.21 11.86
CA PHE A 58 -9.11 0.54 10.68
C PHE A 58 -8.19 0.37 9.46
N ASN A 59 -6.95 -0.13 9.63
CA ASN A 59 -5.98 -0.15 8.53
C ASN A 59 -6.39 -1.10 7.42
N ARG A 60 -6.52 -2.40 7.74
CA ARG A 60 -6.91 -3.42 6.77
C ARG A 60 -8.25 -3.09 6.08
N PRO A 61 -9.37 -2.81 6.79
CA PRO A 61 -10.63 -2.46 6.14
C PRO A 61 -10.60 -1.14 5.36
N PHE A 62 -9.69 -0.22 5.68
CA PHE A 62 -9.50 0.99 4.89
C PHE A 62 -8.91 0.67 3.52
N TYR A 63 -7.83 -0.11 3.47
CA TYR A 63 -7.18 -0.47 2.22
C TYR A 63 -7.99 -1.49 1.39
N GLU A 64 -8.67 -2.44 2.04
CA GLU A 64 -9.56 -3.39 1.34
C GLU A 64 -10.68 -2.69 0.57
N ARG A 65 -11.31 -1.67 1.17
CA ARG A 65 -12.32 -0.84 0.48
C ARG A 65 -11.76 -0.05 -0.71
N LEU A 66 -10.44 0.15 -0.75
CA LEU A 66 -9.74 0.80 -1.86
C LEU A 66 -9.21 -0.20 -2.89
N GLY A 67 -9.53 -1.49 -2.77
CA GLY A 67 -9.16 -2.55 -3.71
C GLY A 67 -7.81 -3.21 -3.43
N PHE A 68 -7.22 -3.00 -2.25
CA PHE A 68 -6.03 -3.73 -1.84
C PHE A 68 -6.39 -5.09 -1.25
N CYS A 69 -5.56 -6.09 -1.51
CA CYS A 69 -5.61 -7.41 -0.87
C CYS A 69 -4.29 -7.72 -0.16
N GLU A 70 -4.33 -8.61 0.83
CA GLU A 70 -3.13 -9.14 1.47
C GLU A 70 -2.33 -9.99 0.47
N LEU A 71 -1.02 -9.76 0.39
CA LEU A 71 -0.08 -10.58 -0.36
C LEU A 71 0.85 -11.27 0.62
N ALA A 72 0.89 -12.60 0.60
CA ALA A 72 1.81 -13.33 1.46
C ALA A 72 3.26 -12.96 1.09
N PRO A 73 4.16 -12.67 2.06
CA PRO A 73 5.54 -12.31 1.76
C PRO A 73 6.30 -13.36 0.94
N GLY A 74 5.90 -14.64 1.01
CA GLY A 74 6.46 -15.72 0.19
C GLY A 74 6.09 -15.65 -1.30
N ASP A 75 4.97 -15.01 -1.63
CA ASP A 75 4.46 -14.83 -3.00
C ASP A 75 4.85 -13.46 -3.59
N ALA A 76 5.50 -12.60 -2.79
CA ALA A 76 5.93 -11.28 -3.21
C ALA A 76 7.26 -11.33 -4.00
N PRO A 77 7.46 -10.43 -4.98
CA PRO A 77 8.77 -10.25 -5.60
C PRO A 77 9.87 -10.04 -4.54
N PRO A 78 11.08 -10.58 -4.72
CA PRO A 78 12.12 -10.55 -3.68
C PRO A 78 12.39 -9.16 -3.12
N ALA A 79 12.50 -8.14 -3.98
CA ALA A 79 12.75 -6.77 -3.53
C ALA A 79 11.58 -6.16 -2.71
N LEU A 80 10.33 -6.55 -3.00
CA LEU A 80 9.16 -6.13 -2.23
C LEU A 80 9.10 -6.85 -0.88
N ARG A 81 9.38 -8.17 -0.87
CA ARG A 81 9.51 -8.95 0.37
C ARG A 81 10.58 -8.38 1.27
N ASP A 82 11.75 -8.06 0.73
CA ASP A 82 12.87 -7.55 1.52
C ASP A 82 12.56 -6.15 2.07
N ALA A 83 11.82 -5.31 1.34
CA ALA A 83 11.32 -4.04 1.86
C ALA A 83 10.33 -4.25 3.01
N PHE A 84 9.34 -5.13 2.83
CA PHE A 84 8.40 -5.48 3.88
C PHE A 84 9.11 -5.94 5.17
N LEU A 85 10.12 -6.81 5.04
CA LEU A 85 10.92 -7.29 6.18
C LEU A 85 11.71 -6.17 6.88
N ARG A 86 12.27 -5.21 6.13
CA ARG A 86 12.96 -4.04 6.70
C ARG A 86 12.03 -3.09 7.46
N GLU A 87 10.76 -3.04 7.05
CA GLU A 87 9.77 -2.17 7.67
C GLU A 87 9.12 -2.77 8.92
N VAL A 88 9.34 -4.07 9.21
CA VAL A 88 8.98 -4.69 10.48
C VAL A 88 9.81 -4.05 11.59
N PRO A 89 9.20 -3.30 12.54
CA PRO A 89 9.96 -2.65 13.60
C PRO A 89 10.61 -3.67 14.53
N GLN A 90 11.71 -3.28 15.17
CA GLN A 90 12.34 -4.10 16.20
C GLN A 90 11.34 -4.43 17.32
N GLY A 91 11.31 -5.69 17.75
CA GLY A 91 10.40 -6.17 18.80
C GLY A 91 8.95 -6.43 18.34
N ILE A 92 8.62 -6.25 17.06
CA ILE A 92 7.33 -6.61 16.47
C ILE A 92 7.47 -7.92 15.69
N ASP A 93 6.53 -8.85 15.88
CA ASP A 93 6.48 -10.08 15.09
C ASP A 93 6.02 -9.75 13.66
N MET A 94 6.65 -10.35 12.65
CA MET A 94 6.28 -10.18 11.25
C MET A 94 4.79 -10.46 11.01
N LYS A 95 4.18 -11.40 11.75
CA LYS A 95 2.74 -11.72 11.60
C LYS A 95 1.81 -10.55 11.97
N ASP A 96 2.31 -9.60 12.76
CA ASP A 96 1.57 -8.40 13.17
C ASP A 96 1.58 -7.31 12.09
N ARG A 97 2.30 -7.56 10.99
CA ARG A 97 2.33 -6.72 9.78
C ARG A 97 1.56 -7.41 8.65
N LEU A 98 1.09 -6.57 7.74
CA LEU A 98 0.43 -6.93 6.49
C LEU A 98 1.24 -6.33 5.36
N LEU A 99 1.55 -7.14 4.34
CA LEU A 99 1.88 -6.64 3.02
C LEU A 99 0.57 -6.63 2.22
N MET A 100 0.21 -5.49 1.66
CA MET A 100 -1.00 -5.35 0.84
C MET A 100 -0.66 -4.80 -0.53
N VAL A 101 -1.36 -5.28 -1.55
CA VAL A 101 -1.20 -4.82 -2.93
C VAL A 101 -2.55 -4.53 -3.57
N ARG A 102 -2.59 -3.52 -4.43
CA ARG A 102 -3.68 -3.29 -5.38
C ARG A 102 -3.07 -3.33 -6.77
N ARG A 103 -3.42 -4.36 -7.55
CA ARG A 103 -3.02 -4.43 -8.95
C ARG A 103 -3.87 -3.50 -9.82
N ILE A 104 -3.24 -2.91 -10.82
CA ILE A 104 -3.91 -2.14 -11.85
C ILE A 104 -4.15 -3.11 -13.01
N PRO A 105 -5.40 -3.36 -13.42
CA PRO A 105 -5.66 -4.22 -14.57
C PRO A 105 -4.98 -3.64 -15.81
N ASP A 106 -4.41 -4.51 -16.63
CA ASP A 106 -3.95 -4.11 -17.96
C ASP A 106 -5.13 -3.48 -18.70
N GLY A 107 -4.94 -2.25 -19.20
CA GLY A 107 -5.97 -1.48 -19.89
C GLY A 107 -6.43 -2.07 -21.23
N ASN A 108 -6.05 -3.31 -21.57
CA ASN A 108 -6.50 -4.04 -22.76
C ASN A 108 -6.37 -5.56 -22.59
N ALA A 109 -7.48 -6.19 -22.22
CA ALA A 109 -7.95 -7.42 -22.86
C ALA A 109 -9.41 -7.16 -23.26
N SER A 110 -9.60 -6.49 -24.39
CA SER A 110 -10.88 -6.32 -25.09
C SER A 110 -10.61 -6.27 -26.58
#